data_AF-A0A9D9ZXJ7-F1
#
_entry.id   AF-A0A9D9ZXJ7-F1
#
_cell.length_a   1.000
_cell.length_b   1.000
_cell.length_c   1.000
_cell.angle_alpha   90.00
_cell.angle_beta   90.00
_cell.angle_gamma   90.00
#
_symmetry.space_group_name_H-M   'P 1'
#
loop_
_entity.id
_entity.type
_entity.pdbx_description
1 polymer ?
#
loop_
_entity_poly.entity_id
_entity_poly.type
_entity_poly.pdbx_seq_one_letter_code
_entity_poly.pdbx_strand_id
1 'polypeptide(L)'
;MKTLKLVLLTALLTIGLASCGSGDGDSSCANKTDTTNTTQQATTTTATTETECSLQSATPNPVVGVTVRDNYVRFAPDQDTSGSIKTIRFEWDNGYSITSGQPWEGVNIATFDTLYTGQKGIDINVRAGRQGSNPPLVWFNKRSGDVDVISNEYSWSEIDSLNFAFSGYLIINDDRYLVTVGQEGFGGANGWWVGGQGPGWSRHVPLFGHNYLLTPDKKWRILPGVDVMSTGFIIDPN
;
A
#
# COMPACT_ATOMS: atom_id res chain seq x y z
N MET A 1 -4.80 -25.81 -57.90
CA MET A 1 -3.42 -25.49 -57.49
C MET A 1 -3.43 -25.29 -55.98
N LYS A 2 -2.96 -26.28 -55.22
CA LYS A 2 -2.93 -26.26 -53.75
C LYS A 2 -1.53 -25.84 -53.31
N THR A 3 -1.40 -24.68 -52.67
CA THR A 3 -0.15 -24.17 -52.11
C THR A 3 0.07 -24.76 -50.72
N LEU A 4 1.11 -25.58 -50.61
CA LEU A 4 1.62 -26.16 -49.38
C LEU A 4 2.39 -25.07 -48.63
N LYS A 5 1.91 -24.61 -47.46
CA LYS A 5 2.67 -23.73 -46.57
C LYS A 5 3.40 -24.58 -45.53
N LEU A 6 4.69 -24.75 -45.74
CA LEU A 6 5.65 -25.24 -44.76
C LEU A 6 6.01 -24.07 -43.83
N VAL A 7 5.70 -24.18 -42.54
CA VAL A 7 6.22 -23.25 -41.53
C VAL A 7 7.06 -24.06 -40.55
N LEU A 8 8.34 -23.72 -40.55
CA LEU A 8 9.42 -24.31 -39.77
C LEU A 8 9.30 -23.84 -38.32
N LEU A 9 9.27 -24.78 -37.37
CA LEU A 9 9.31 -24.51 -35.93
C LEU A 9 10.79 -24.43 -35.52
N THR A 10 11.30 -23.23 -35.24
CA THR A 10 12.65 -23.05 -34.68
C THR A 10 12.51 -22.65 -33.21
N ALA A 11 12.77 -23.59 -32.30
CA ALA A 11 12.90 -23.31 -30.88
C ALA A 11 14.31 -22.77 -30.62
N LEU A 12 14.42 -21.51 -30.17
CA LEU A 12 15.66 -20.99 -29.59
C LEU A 12 15.64 -21.22 -28.08
N LEU A 13 16.59 -22.03 -27.62
CA LEU A 13 16.92 -22.22 -26.21
C LEU A 13 18.04 -21.23 -25.85
N THR A 14 17.72 -20.16 -25.12
CA THR A 14 18.71 -19.25 -24.55
C THR A 14 19.01 -19.68 -23.11
N ILE A 15 20.19 -20.28 -22.91
CA ILE A 15 20.77 -20.55 -21.59
C ILE A 15 21.52 -19.28 -21.17
N GLY A 16 20.95 -18.51 -20.24
CA GLY A 16 21.64 -17.39 -19.59
C GLY A 16 22.51 -17.91 -18.45
N LEU A 17 23.83 -17.83 -18.62
CA LEU A 17 24.83 -18.05 -17.57
C LEU A 17 24.76 -16.92 -16.55
N ALA A 18 24.44 -17.25 -15.30
CA ALA A 18 24.61 -16.34 -14.17
C ALA A 18 26.10 -16.25 -13.81
N SER A 19 26.66 -15.04 -13.90
CA SER A 19 27.97 -14.68 -13.39
C SER A 19 27.81 -14.12 -11.98
N CYS A 20 28.09 -14.93 -10.96
CA CYS A 20 28.19 -14.46 -9.58
C CYS A 20 29.59 -13.88 -9.34
N GLY A 21 29.66 -12.56 -9.19
CA GLY A 21 30.86 -11.84 -8.73
C GLY A 21 30.95 -11.86 -7.20
N SER A 22 32.15 -12.15 -6.71
CA SER A 22 32.53 -12.32 -5.31
C SER A 22 32.33 -11.08 -4.44
N GLY A 23 31.93 -11.31 -3.18
CA GLY A 23 31.90 -10.31 -2.11
C GLY A 23 31.58 -10.97 -0.76
N ASP A 24 32.64 -11.30 -0.04
CA ASP A 24 32.78 -11.83 1.33
C ASP A 24 31.57 -11.76 2.29
N GLY A 25 31.26 -12.91 2.92
CA GLY A 25 30.38 -12.97 4.07
C GLY A 25 29.88 -14.39 4.36
N ASP A 26 30.48 -15.04 5.35
CA ASP A 26 30.21 -16.42 5.79
C ASP A 26 28.71 -16.77 5.89
N SER A 27 28.33 -17.84 5.20
CA SER A 27 27.15 -18.64 5.55
C SER A 27 27.39 -20.09 5.14
N SER A 28 27.89 -20.87 6.10
CA SER A 28 28.06 -22.32 5.97
C SER A 28 26.69 -23.01 5.94
N CYS A 29 26.18 -23.33 4.76
CA CYS A 29 25.14 -24.34 4.62
C CYS A 29 25.82 -25.71 4.60
N ALA A 30 25.82 -26.41 5.74
CA ALA A 30 26.25 -27.79 5.81
C ALA A 30 25.25 -28.68 5.04
N ASN A 31 25.69 -29.23 3.91
CA ASN A 31 24.98 -30.30 3.22
C ASN A 31 25.08 -31.58 4.05
N LYS A 32 23.96 -32.04 4.61
CA LYS A 32 23.83 -33.40 5.12
C LYS A 32 23.56 -34.34 3.95
N THR A 33 24.55 -35.15 3.60
CA THR A 33 24.43 -36.21 2.60
C THR A 33 23.71 -37.40 3.24
N ASP A 34 22.43 -37.63 2.90
CA ASP A 34 21.80 -38.93 3.12
C ASP A 34 21.74 -39.68 1.79
N THR A 35 22.44 -40.81 1.74
CA THR A 35 22.54 -41.70 0.59
C THR A 35 21.54 -42.82 0.75
N THR A 36 20.53 -42.90 -0.12
CA THR A 36 19.85 -44.17 -0.40
C THR A 36 19.32 -44.20 -1.83
N ASN A 37 19.87 -45.12 -2.62
CA ASN A 37 19.42 -45.47 -3.96
C ASN A 37 18.11 -46.26 -3.91
N THR A 38 17.13 -45.93 -4.75
CA THR A 38 16.25 -46.92 -5.40
C THR A 38 15.71 -46.33 -6.71
N THR A 39 15.89 -47.09 -7.79
CA THR A 39 15.54 -46.80 -9.18
C THR A 39 14.05 -47.05 -9.42
N GLN A 40 13.32 -46.14 -10.09
CA GLN A 40 12.45 -46.46 -11.23
C GLN A 40 11.73 -45.24 -11.84
N GLN A 41 11.90 -45.15 -13.17
CA GLN A 41 10.97 -44.74 -14.22
C GLN A 41 10.38 -43.32 -14.29
N ALA A 42 10.60 -42.73 -15.47
CA ALA A 42 10.24 -41.40 -15.90
C ALA A 42 8.72 -41.15 -15.97
N THR A 43 8.31 -39.95 -15.54
CA THR A 43 7.16 -39.24 -16.10
C THR A 43 7.48 -37.75 -16.03
N THR A 44 7.71 -37.14 -17.20
CA THR A 44 8.01 -35.71 -17.35
C THR A 44 6.72 -34.92 -17.16
N THR A 45 6.52 -34.37 -15.97
CA THR A 45 5.49 -33.36 -15.72
C THR A 45 6.19 -32.03 -15.51
N THR A 46 6.09 -31.13 -16.48
CA THR A 46 6.54 -29.73 -16.34
C THR A 46 5.59 -29.03 -15.38
N ALA A 47 5.92 -29.08 -14.08
CA ALA A 47 5.33 -28.21 -13.08
C ALA A 47 6.18 -26.94 -13.03
N THR A 48 5.65 -25.85 -13.57
CA THR A 48 6.14 -24.50 -13.29
C THR A 48 5.82 -24.23 -11.82
N THR A 49 6.79 -24.45 -10.94
CA THR A 49 6.79 -23.85 -9.60
C THR A 49 6.91 -22.35 -9.79
N GLU A 50 5.78 -21.65 -9.77
CA GLU A 50 5.78 -20.25 -9.39
C GLU A 50 6.22 -20.18 -7.94
N THR A 51 7.43 -19.65 -7.75
CA THR A 51 7.90 -19.22 -6.44
C THR A 51 6.98 -18.10 -5.97
N GLU A 52 5.91 -18.44 -5.25
CA GLU A 52 5.24 -17.49 -4.38
C GLU A 52 6.25 -17.05 -3.33
N CYS A 53 6.79 -15.86 -3.54
CA CYS A 53 7.60 -15.18 -2.54
C CYS A 53 6.64 -14.76 -1.41
N SER A 54 6.39 -15.67 -0.48
CA SER A 54 5.82 -15.34 0.82
C SER A 54 6.82 -14.44 1.55
N LEU A 55 6.64 -13.13 1.38
CA LEU A 55 7.32 -12.13 2.20
C LEU A 55 6.57 -12.07 3.53
N GLN A 56 6.87 -12.98 4.45
CA GLN A 56 6.54 -12.74 5.85
C GLN A 56 7.71 -13.08 6.80
N SER A 57 8.09 -12.03 7.52
CA SER A 57 8.68 -12.01 8.85
C SER A 57 10.08 -12.59 9.03
N ALA A 58 11.08 -11.76 8.77
CA ALA A 58 12.24 -11.70 9.66
C ALA A 58 12.03 -10.48 10.58
N THR A 59 11.63 -10.68 11.83
CA THR A 59 11.73 -9.64 12.87
C THR A 59 13.21 -9.31 13.05
N PRO A 60 13.70 -8.13 12.65
CA PRO A 60 15.08 -7.75 12.90
C PRO A 60 15.22 -7.47 14.40
N ASN A 61 16.38 -7.79 14.97
CA ASN A 61 16.76 -7.31 16.30
C ASN A 61 16.49 -5.79 16.39
N PRO A 62 15.87 -5.29 17.48
CA PRO A 62 15.57 -3.87 17.59
C PRO A 62 16.89 -3.10 17.55
N VAL A 63 17.05 -2.28 16.50
CA VAL A 63 18.13 -1.31 16.41
C VAL A 63 17.94 -0.34 17.57
N VAL A 64 18.92 -0.28 18.48
CA VAL A 64 18.90 0.62 19.64
C VAL A 64 18.65 2.05 19.15
N GLY A 65 17.52 2.65 19.55
CA GLY A 65 17.12 4.02 19.18
C GLY A 65 15.82 4.15 18.37
N VAL A 66 15.22 3.06 17.89
CA VAL A 66 13.91 3.13 17.21
C VAL A 66 12.77 3.09 18.23
N THR A 67 11.89 4.10 18.21
CA THR A 67 10.76 4.22 19.14
C THR A 67 9.45 4.02 18.39
N VAL A 68 8.58 3.18 18.95
CA VAL A 68 7.19 3.06 18.51
C VAL A 68 6.49 4.37 18.84
N ARG A 69 5.70 4.89 17.89
CA ARG A 69 4.89 6.09 18.05
C ARG A 69 3.47 5.81 17.63
N ASP A 70 2.54 6.54 18.23
CA ASP A 70 1.17 6.61 17.74
C ASP A 70 1.08 7.60 16.57
N ASN A 71 0.41 7.20 15.50
CA ASN A 71 0.28 7.96 14.26
C ASN A 71 -1.18 7.99 13.87
N TYR A 72 -1.82 9.14 14.07
CA TYR A 72 -3.25 9.29 13.84
C TYR A 72 -3.55 9.90 12.48
N VAL A 73 -4.45 9.25 11.74
CA VAL A 73 -5.12 9.81 10.56
C VAL A 73 -6.63 9.63 10.69
N ARG A 74 -7.38 10.67 10.34
CA ARG A 74 -8.83 10.70 10.40
C ARG A 74 -9.45 10.63 9.02
N PHE A 75 -10.57 9.91 8.89
CA PHE A 75 -11.52 10.09 7.79
C PHE A 75 -12.87 10.50 8.40
N ALA A 76 -13.37 11.68 8.03
CA ALA A 76 -14.61 12.20 8.56
C ALA A 76 -15.58 12.57 7.42
N PRO A 77 -16.90 12.48 7.63
CA PRO A 77 -17.84 13.06 6.69
C PRO A 77 -17.75 14.59 6.76
N ASP A 78 -17.95 15.27 5.64
CA ASP A 78 -18.18 16.71 5.64
C ASP A 78 -19.49 17.03 6.38
N GLN A 79 -19.48 18.08 7.20
CA GLN A 79 -20.59 18.45 8.08
C GLN A 79 -21.83 18.91 7.29
N ASP A 80 -21.63 19.39 6.05
CA ASP A 80 -22.70 19.91 5.20
C ASP A 80 -23.34 18.84 4.28
N THR A 81 -22.96 17.57 4.41
CA THR A 81 -23.36 16.48 3.49
C THR A 81 -24.83 16.04 3.56
N SER A 82 -25.69 16.82 4.25
CA SER A 82 -27.14 16.63 4.33
C SER A 82 -27.59 15.19 4.65
N GLY A 83 -26.76 14.43 5.37
CA GLY A 83 -27.04 13.04 5.78
C GLY A 83 -26.76 11.97 4.72
N SER A 84 -26.15 12.32 3.59
CA SER A 84 -25.81 11.36 2.51
C SER A 84 -24.76 10.33 2.96
N ILE A 85 -23.84 10.75 3.83
CA ILE A 85 -22.88 9.86 4.49
C ILE A 85 -23.37 9.57 5.90
N LYS A 86 -23.70 8.31 6.18
CA LYS A 86 -24.13 7.86 7.51
C LYS A 86 -22.95 7.29 8.29
N THR A 87 -22.14 6.48 7.62
CA THR A 87 -21.01 5.79 8.25
C THR A 87 -19.79 5.77 7.35
N ILE A 88 -18.63 6.05 7.93
CA ILE A 88 -17.33 5.69 7.38
C ILE A 88 -16.75 4.58 8.25
N ARG A 89 -16.19 3.54 7.62
CA ARG A 89 -15.43 2.47 8.29
C ARG A 89 -14.14 2.22 7.54
N PHE A 90 -13.18 1.59 8.22
CA PHE A 90 -11.98 1.07 7.57
C PHE A 90 -11.75 -0.36 8.00
N GLU A 91 -11.35 -1.20 7.05
CA GLU A 91 -10.93 -2.57 7.30
C GLU A 91 -9.50 -2.73 6.80
N TRP A 92 -8.55 -2.85 7.73
CA TRP A 92 -7.14 -3.10 7.41
C TRP A 92 -7.00 -4.49 6.76
N ASP A 93 -6.32 -4.56 5.62
CA ASP A 93 -6.13 -5.80 4.86
C ASP A 93 -4.81 -6.52 5.19
N ASN A 94 -4.16 -6.12 6.28
CA ASN A 94 -2.80 -6.53 6.69
C ASN A 94 -1.67 -6.09 5.75
N GLY A 95 -1.96 -5.34 4.67
CA GLY A 95 -0.95 -4.78 3.78
C GLY A 95 -0.27 -3.57 4.40
N TYR A 96 1.06 -3.60 4.44
CA TYR A 96 1.88 -2.47 4.86
C TYR A 96 3.30 -2.51 4.28
N SER A 97 4.00 -1.38 4.38
CA SER A 97 5.43 -1.25 4.18
C SER A 97 5.99 -0.20 5.12
N ILE A 98 7.13 -0.50 5.74
CA ILE A 98 7.83 0.40 6.66
C ILE A 98 9.33 0.31 6.38
N THR A 99 10.05 1.38 6.70
CA THR A 99 11.52 1.39 6.67
C THR A 99 12.10 0.23 7.47
N SER A 100 13.05 -0.50 6.87
CA SER A 100 13.69 -1.65 7.51
C SER A 100 14.30 -1.28 8.87
N GLY A 101 14.10 -2.14 9.87
CA GLY A 101 14.57 -1.92 11.24
C GLY A 101 13.68 -1.02 12.10
N GLN A 102 12.65 -0.37 11.54
CA GLN A 102 11.64 0.34 12.33
C GLN A 102 10.57 -0.62 12.85
N PRO A 103 10.00 -0.34 14.05
CA PRO A 103 8.95 -1.17 14.60
C PRO A 103 7.60 -0.93 13.90
N TRP A 104 6.79 -1.99 13.81
CA TRP A 104 5.41 -1.98 13.33
C TRP A 104 4.55 -2.83 14.27
N GLU A 105 3.66 -2.19 15.01
CA GLU A 105 2.73 -2.83 15.96
C GLU A 105 1.28 -2.85 15.46
N GLY A 106 1.05 -2.46 14.20
CA GLY A 106 -0.24 -2.60 13.53
C GLY A 106 -1.10 -1.33 13.47
N VAL A 107 -2.33 -1.53 13.00
CA VAL A 107 -3.32 -0.48 12.71
C VAL A 107 -4.53 -0.69 13.62
N ASN A 108 -4.83 0.28 14.46
CA ASN A 108 -6.01 0.30 15.33
C ASN A 108 -7.02 1.33 14.82
N ILE A 109 -8.29 0.97 14.76
CA ILE A 109 -9.34 1.80 14.18
C ILE A 109 -10.41 2.06 15.24
N ALA A 110 -10.73 3.33 15.46
CA ALA A 110 -11.79 3.76 16.35
C ALA A 110 -12.84 4.55 15.56
N THR A 111 -14.12 4.30 15.82
CA THR A 111 -15.22 5.08 15.25
C THR A 111 -15.58 6.22 16.20
N PHE A 112 -15.87 7.39 15.66
CA PHE A 112 -16.39 8.52 16.41
C PHE A 112 -17.67 9.07 15.76
N ASP A 113 -18.49 9.75 16.56
CA ASP A 113 -19.67 10.46 16.08
C ASP A 113 -19.29 11.91 15.79
N THR A 114 -19.68 12.43 14.62
CA THR A 114 -19.60 13.86 14.33
C THR A 114 -20.65 14.58 15.16
N LEU A 115 -20.23 15.69 15.79
CA LEU A 115 -21.14 16.49 16.59
C LEU A 115 -22.29 17.00 15.70
N TYR A 116 -23.51 17.01 16.23
CA TYR A 116 -24.72 17.59 15.65
C TYR A 116 -25.37 16.89 14.44
N THR A 117 -24.66 16.06 13.67
CA THR A 117 -25.24 15.39 12.47
C THR A 117 -25.51 13.90 12.65
N GLY A 118 -24.97 13.27 13.71
CA GLY A 118 -25.13 11.83 13.97
C GLY A 118 -24.41 10.93 12.97
N GLN A 119 -23.54 11.49 12.14
CA GLN A 119 -22.74 10.76 11.16
C GLN A 119 -21.51 10.18 11.86
N LYS A 120 -20.97 9.08 11.33
CA LYS A 120 -19.82 8.40 11.92
C LYS A 120 -18.58 8.53 11.06
N GLY A 121 -17.48 8.99 11.67
CA GLY A 121 -16.13 9.00 11.10
C GLY A 121 -15.22 7.96 11.77
N ILE A 122 -13.97 7.89 11.34
CA ILE A 122 -12.94 7.00 11.91
C ILE A 122 -11.64 7.74 12.22
N ASP A 123 -11.03 7.35 13.34
CA ASP A 123 -9.64 7.60 13.66
C ASP A 123 -8.85 6.30 13.49
N ILE A 124 -7.78 6.37 12.71
CA ILE A 124 -6.85 5.27 12.48
C ILE A 124 -5.55 5.62 13.21
N ASN A 125 -5.17 4.81 14.19
CA ASN A 125 -3.87 4.88 14.85
C ASN A 125 -2.95 3.77 14.33
N VAL A 126 -1.90 4.15 13.63
CA VAL A 126 -0.81 3.26 13.25
C VAL A 126 0.29 3.33 14.30
N ARG A 127 0.55 2.21 14.98
CA ARG A 127 1.64 2.14 15.97
C ARG A 127 2.91 1.71 15.27
N ALA A 128 3.76 2.67 14.93
CA ALA A 128 4.93 2.45 14.07
C ALA A 128 6.05 3.46 14.33
N GLY A 129 7.25 3.12 13.88
CA GLY A 129 8.39 4.04 13.83
C GLY A 129 8.21 5.15 12.78
N ARG A 130 9.01 6.22 12.91
CA ARG A 130 9.01 7.38 12.00
C ARG A 130 10.39 7.60 11.42
N GLN A 131 10.72 6.82 10.42
CA GLN A 131 11.94 7.00 9.63
C GLN A 131 11.54 7.04 8.17
N GLY A 132 11.59 8.22 7.55
CA GLY A 132 11.33 8.37 6.12
C GLY A 132 12.33 7.57 5.28
N SER A 133 11.81 6.83 4.30
CA SER A 133 12.64 6.19 3.27
C SER A 133 11.87 5.97 1.97
N ASN A 134 12.59 5.57 0.93
CA ASN A 134 12.01 5.31 -0.39
C ASN A 134 11.21 3.98 -0.47
N PRO A 135 11.59 2.86 0.19
CA PRO A 135 10.83 1.62 0.06
C PRO A 135 9.33 1.73 0.37
N PRO A 136 8.87 2.39 1.46
CA PRO A 136 7.45 2.60 1.70
C PRO A 136 6.78 3.49 0.64
N LEU A 137 7.49 4.50 0.12
CA LEU A 137 7.01 5.33 -1.00
C LEU A 137 6.79 4.50 -2.26
N VAL A 138 7.78 3.69 -2.67
CA VAL A 138 7.67 2.81 -3.84
C VAL A 138 6.51 1.82 -3.68
N TRP A 139 6.34 1.27 -2.47
CA TRP A 139 5.24 0.36 -2.16
C TRP A 139 3.86 1.04 -2.25
N PHE A 140 3.78 2.29 -1.78
CA PHE A 140 2.57 3.12 -1.85
C PHE A 140 2.22 3.45 -3.31
N ASN A 141 3.17 4.01 -4.05
CA ASN A 141 3.06 4.41 -5.44
C ASN A 141 2.60 3.26 -6.36
N LYS A 142 3.21 2.08 -6.20
CA LYS A 142 2.83 0.86 -6.93
C LYS A 142 1.36 0.45 -6.74
N ARG A 143 0.76 0.74 -5.58
CA ARG A 143 -0.64 0.40 -5.29
C ARG A 143 -1.59 1.52 -5.71
N SER A 144 -1.20 2.76 -5.48
CA SER A 144 -1.98 3.95 -5.79
C SER A 144 -1.98 4.34 -7.27
N GLY A 145 -1.14 3.70 -8.09
CA GLY A 145 -1.06 3.95 -9.53
C GLY A 145 -0.32 5.24 -9.91
N ASP A 146 0.61 5.72 -9.07
CA ASP A 146 1.47 6.90 -9.22
C ASP A 146 0.80 8.28 -9.41
N VAL A 147 -0.44 8.38 -9.91
CA VAL A 147 -1.08 9.66 -10.29
C VAL A 147 -2.30 10.05 -9.44
N ASP A 148 -3.00 9.08 -8.85
CA ASP A 148 -4.27 9.30 -8.17
C ASP A 148 -4.10 9.36 -6.64
N VAL A 149 -3.32 10.34 -6.19
CA VAL A 149 -3.01 10.57 -4.77
C VAL A 149 -3.26 12.02 -4.36
N ILE A 150 -3.69 12.21 -3.11
CA ILE A 150 -3.80 13.53 -2.47
C ILE A 150 -3.18 13.50 -1.08
N SER A 151 -2.70 14.66 -0.63
CA SER A 151 -2.25 14.93 0.73
C SER A 151 -3.40 15.50 1.58
N ASN A 152 -3.32 15.33 2.90
CA ASN A 152 -4.15 16.08 3.85
C ASN A 152 -3.75 17.57 3.91
N GLU A 153 -2.57 17.93 3.43
CA GLU A 153 -2.09 19.31 3.37
C GLU A 153 -2.24 19.89 1.96
N TYR A 154 -2.83 21.08 1.86
CA TYR A 154 -3.18 21.72 0.59
C TYR A 154 -1.97 22.07 -0.30
N SER A 155 -0.84 22.45 0.29
CA SER A 155 0.34 22.94 -0.42
C SER A 155 1.28 21.84 -0.90
N TRP A 156 1.02 20.58 -0.55
CA TRP A 156 1.94 19.49 -0.86
C TRP A 156 1.65 18.96 -2.26
N SER A 157 2.64 19.10 -3.14
CA SER A 157 2.55 18.64 -4.52
C SER A 157 3.26 17.31 -4.77
N GLU A 158 4.23 16.95 -3.92
CA GLU A 158 5.15 15.83 -4.14
C GLU A 158 5.38 15.06 -2.84
N ILE A 159 5.56 13.74 -2.99
CA ILE A 159 5.90 12.82 -1.90
C ILE A 159 7.37 12.47 -2.02
N ASP A 160 8.20 12.88 -1.08
CA ASP A 160 9.64 12.63 -1.14
C ASP A 160 10.00 11.29 -0.51
N SER A 161 9.45 11.02 0.67
CA SER A 161 9.69 9.76 1.39
C SER A 161 8.55 9.48 2.36
N LEU A 162 8.29 8.21 2.64
CA LEU A 162 7.27 7.83 3.61
C LEU A 162 7.92 7.16 4.82
N ASN A 163 7.42 7.46 6.02
CA ASN A 163 7.76 6.71 7.24
C ASN A 163 7.30 5.26 7.10
N PHE A 164 6.05 5.11 6.65
CA PHE A 164 5.38 3.85 6.37
C PHE A 164 4.17 4.10 5.46
N ALA A 165 3.61 3.02 4.93
CA ALA A 165 2.34 3.00 4.22
C ALA A 165 1.57 1.72 4.54
N PHE A 166 0.24 1.77 4.44
CA PHE A 166 -0.66 0.63 4.63
C PHE A 166 -1.83 0.68 3.66
N SER A 167 -2.48 -0.46 3.45
CA SER A 167 -3.65 -0.59 2.58
C SER A 167 -4.86 -1.09 3.35
N GLY A 168 -6.04 -0.91 2.79
CA GLY A 168 -7.27 -1.45 3.35
C GLY A 168 -8.49 -0.92 2.64
N TYR A 169 -9.65 -1.39 3.08
CA TYR A 169 -10.92 -0.97 2.50
C TYR A 169 -11.46 0.22 3.28
N LEU A 170 -11.51 1.38 2.63
CA LEU A 170 -12.33 2.50 3.06
C LEU A 170 -13.78 2.21 2.65
N ILE A 171 -14.67 2.19 3.63
CA ILE A 171 -16.08 1.83 3.44
C ILE A 171 -16.92 3.06 3.75
N ILE A 172 -17.61 3.57 2.73
CA ILE A 172 -18.48 4.75 2.85
C ILE A 172 -19.92 4.26 2.68
N ASN A 173 -20.72 4.41 3.73
CA ASN A 173 -21.96 3.67 3.94
C ASN A 173 -21.68 2.15 3.86
N ASP A 174 -21.96 1.54 2.70
CA ASP A 174 -21.70 0.11 2.43
C ASP A 174 -20.87 -0.11 1.15
N ASP A 175 -20.49 0.97 0.45
CA ASP A 175 -19.62 0.89 -0.71
C ASP A 175 -18.16 0.71 -0.24
N ARG A 176 -17.46 -0.27 -0.84
CA ARG A 176 -16.07 -0.63 -0.50
C ARG A 176 -15.09 -0.09 -1.53
N TYR A 177 -14.07 0.60 -1.04
CA TYR A 177 -13.02 1.19 -1.86
C TYR A 177 -11.65 0.80 -1.31
N LEU A 178 -10.85 0.10 -2.11
CA LEU A 178 -9.49 -0.25 -1.72
C LEU A 178 -8.60 0.99 -1.85
N VAL A 179 -7.97 1.38 -0.75
CA VAL A 179 -7.11 2.58 -0.67
C VAL A 179 -5.76 2.22 -0.07
N THR A 180 -4.77 3.04 -0.38
CA THR A 180 -3.45 3.03 0.24
C THR A 180 -3.24 4.35 0.96
N VAL A 181 -2.74 4.31 2.19
CA VAL A 181 -2.50 5.47 3.04
C VAL A 181 -1.05 5.47 3.47
N GLY A 182 -0.38 6.62 3.37
CA GLY A 182 1.03 6.80 3.71
C GLY A 182 1.24 7.99 4.63
N GLN A 183 2.20 7.88 5.55
CA GLN A 183 2.64 9.03 6.34
C GLN A 183 3.98 9.53 5.81
N GLU A 184 4.06 10.83 5.51
CA GLU A 184 5.28 11.50 5.08
C GLU A 184 6.40 11.34 6.11
N GLY A 185 7.62 11.17 5.63
CA GLY A 185 8.83 11.06 6.45
C GLY A 185 9.88 12.14 6.17
N PHE A 186 9.64 13.05 5.22
CA PHE A 186 10.58 14.11 4.88
C PHE A 186 10.55 15.27 5.90
N GLY A 187 11.72 15.77 6.29
CA GLY A 187 11.86 16.98 7.10
C GLY A 187 11.24 16.93 8.51
N GLY A 188 10.85 15.75 9.00
CA GLY A 188 10.07 15.61 10.23
C GLY A 188 8.59 15.99 10.09
N ALA A 189 8.15 16.33 8.88
CA ALA A 189 6.73 16.46 8.56
C ALA A 189 6.07 15.08 8.70
N ASN A 190 4.84 15.05 9.21
CA ASN A 190 4.08 13.81 9.44
C ASN A 190 2.69 13.92 8.83
N GLY A 191 2.61 14.56 7.67
CA GLY A 191 1.40 14.64 6.89
C GLY A 191 1.03 13.28 6.31
N TRP A 192 -0.18 13.21 5.79
CA TRP A 192 -0.80 11.98 5.34
C TRP A 192 -1.13 12.08 3.86
N TRP A 193 -0.91 10.98 3.16
CA TRP A 193 -1.25 10.79 1.77
C TRP A 193 -2.24 9.66 1.66
N VAL A 194 -3.21 9.79 0.76
CA VAL A 194 -4.14 8.73 0.40
C VAL A 194 -4.14 8.58 -1.12
N GLY A 195 -4.19 7.32 -1.57
CA GLY A 195 -4.30 6.96 -2.97
C GLY A 195 -5.32 5.84 -3.17
N GLY A 196 -5.98 5.87 -4.31
CA GLY A 196 -6.91 4.82 -4.71
C GLY A 196 -6.18 3.61 -5.29
N GLN A 197 -6.53 2.39 -4.85
CA GLN A 197 -5.95 1.17 -5.42
C GLN A 197 -6.88 0.56 -6.48
N GLY A 198 -6.32 0.32 -7.67
CA GLY A 198 -7.02 -0.29 -8.80
C GLY A 198 -7.63 0.71 -9.78
N PRO A 199 -8.34 0.22 -10.81
CA PRO A 199 -8.87 1.08 -11.88
C PRO A 199 -10.07 1.92 -11.43
N GLY A 200 -10.22 3.09 -12.06
CA GLY A 200 -11.41 3.93 -11.97
C GLY A 200 -11.31 5.08 -10.97
N TRP A 201 -10.33 5.05 -10.06
CA TRP A 201 -9.98 6.23 -9.27
C TRP A 201 -9.53 7.37 -10.17
N SER A 202 -9.78 8.61 -9.74
CA SER A 202 -9.24 9.78 -10.42
C SER A 202 -8.95 10.92 -9.45
N ARG A 203 -7.78 11.52 -9.58
CA ARG A 203 -7.46 12.80 -8.95
C ARG A 203 -8.05 13.96 -9.76
N HIS A 204 -8.75 14.83 -9.06
CA HIS A 204 -9.31 16.06 -9.61
C HIS A 204 -8.59 17.26 -9.01
N VAL A 205 -8.17 18.17 -9.91
CA VAL A 205 -7.46 19.41 -9.58
C VAL A 205 -8.31 20.57 -10.12
N PRO A 206 -9.28 21.08 -9.34
CA PRO A 206 -10.14 22.16 -9.80
C PRO A 206 -9.34 23.47 -9.90
N LEU A 207 -9.79 24.40 -10.77
CA LEU A 207 -9.17 25.74 -10.89
C LEU A 207 -9.26 26.55 -9.58
N PHE A 208 -10.29 26.28 -8.79
CA PHE A 208 -10.53 26.86 -7.48
C PHE A 208 -10.95 25.74 -6.51
N GLY A 209 -10.41 25.73 -5.30
CA GLY A 209 -10.72 24.74 -4.27
C GLY A 209 -9.62 23.69 -4.08
N HIS A 210 -9.96 22.62 -3.38
CA HIS A 210 -9.01 21.58 -2.99
C HIS A 210 -8.90 20.47 -4.04
N ASN A 211 -7.71 19.90 -4.18
CA ASN A 211 -7.55 18.63 -4.88
C ASN A 211 -8.37 17.57 -4.17
N TYR A 212 -9.00 16.67 -4.91
CA TYR A 212 -9.72 15.55 -4.31
C TYR A 212 -9.52 14.27 -5.12
N LEU A 213 -9.68 13.13 -4.46
CA LEU A 213 -9.82 11.85 -5.13
C LEU A 213 -11.29 11.52 -5.29
N LEU A 214 -11.65 11.06 -6.48
CA LEU A 214 -12.98 10.58 -6.79
C LEU A 214 -12.98 9.05 -6.77
N THR A 215 -13.96 8.45 -6.11
CA THR A 215 -14.12 7.00 -6.08
C THR A 215 -14.43 6.43 -7.48
N PRO A 216 -14.16 5.13 -7.74
CA PRO A 216 -14.39 4.53 -9.06
C PRO A 216 -15.80 4.67 -9.61
N ASP A 217 -16.81 4.70 -8.74
CA ASP A 217 -18.22 4.90 -9.07
C ASP A 217 -18.67 6.36 -9.05
N LYS A 218 -17.74 7.29 -8.77
CA LYS A 218 -17.93 8.73 -8.73
C LYS A 218 -18.98 9.21 -7.74
N LYS A 219 -19.26 8.42 -6.70
CA LYS A 219 -20.22 8.80 -5.65
C LYS A 219 -19.61 9.72 -4.60
N TRP A 220 -18.33 9.54 -4.28
CA TRP A 220 -17.70 10.21 -3.14
C TRP A 220 -16.41 10.90 -3.56
N ARG A 221 -16.18 12.08 -3.00
CA ARG A 221 -14.88 12.76 -3.06
C ARG A 221 -14.19 12.62 -1.72
N ILE A 222 -12.88 12.39 -1.76
CA ILE A 222 -11.99 12.45 -0.61
C ILE A 222 -11.18 13.72 -0.75
N LEU A 223 -11.28 14.62 0.23
CA LEU A 223 -10.66 15.94 0.24
C LEU A 223 -9.65 16.06 1.41
N PRO A 224 -8.68 16.97 1.32
CA PRO A 224 -7.85 17.37 2.45
C PRO A 224 -8.72 17.85 3.62
N GLY A 225 -8.40 17.43 4.84
CA GLY A 225 -9.06 17.96 6.04
C GLY A 225 -8.52 19.33 6.41
N VAL A 226 -9.28 20.39 6.10
CA VAL A 226 -8.85 21.79 6.27
C VAL A 226 -9.23 22.42 7.61
N ASP A 227 -10.00 21.73 8.46
CA ASP A 227 -10.38 22.26 9.77
C ASP A 227 -9.42 21.86 10.90
N VAL A 228 -9.46 22.66 11.98
CA VAL A 228 -8.63 22.76 13.23
C VAL A 228 -8.08 21.47 13.89
N MET A 229 -8.33 20.29 13.34
CA MET A 229 -7.79 19.00 13.77
C MET A 229 -6.71 18.43 12.81
N SER A 230 -6.41 19.10 11.68
CA SER A 230 -5.27 18.98 10.72
C SER A 230 -4.71 17.59 10.31
N THR A 231 -5.27 16.48 10.79
CA THR A 231 -4.68 15.14 10.72
C THR A 231 -5.60 14.17 9.98
N GLY A 232 -6.08 14.53 8.79
CA GLY A 232 -6.93 13.60 8.04
C GLY A 232 -7.56 14.13 6.77
N PHE A 233 -8.58 13.40 6.33
CA PHE A 233 -9.33 13.62 5.11
C PHE A 233 -10.81 13.79 5.43
N ILE A 234 -11.46 14.58 4.59
CA ILE A 234 -12.90 14.80 4.60
C ILE A 234 -13.52 14.04 3.43
N ILE A 235 -14.69 13.46 3.62
CA ILE A 235 -15.44 12.74 2.59
C ILE A 235 -16.78 13.44 2.39
N ASP A 236 -17.12 13.73 1.15
CA ASP A 236 -18.42 14.27 0.78
C ASP A 236 -18.99 13.56 -0.47
N PRO A 237 -20.28 13.75 -0.79
CA PRO A 237 -20.84 13.37 -2.08
C PRO A 237 -20.21 14.18 -3.23
N ASN A 238 -19.98 13.50 -4.35
CA ASN A 238 -19.58 14.14 -5.62
C ASN A 238 -20.76 14.72 -6.40
#